data_AF-A0A7V3XER1-F1
#
_entry.id   AF-A0A7V3XER1-F1
#
_cell.length_a   1.000
_cell.length_b   1.000
_cell.length_c   1.000
_cell.angle_alpha   90.00
_cell.angle_beta   90.00
_cell.angle_gamma   90.00
#
_symmetry.space_group_name_H-M   'P 1'
#
loop_
_entity.id
_entity.type
_entity.pdbx_description
1 polymer ?
#
loop_
_entity_poly.entity_id
_entity_poly.type
_entity_poly.pdbx_seq_one_letter_code
_entity_poly.pdbx_strand_id
1 'polypeptide(L)'
;MAEQVCALVEALQRTDTTVGGLKGRMLEITYRDKAMAYFGPLLRQLRVIPLQALEETLEVHLSPEEFKDILVLDLLVRGQPRYHPEVPEMWLAVETSAVVDQEDLDRARRRAALLR
;
A
#
# COMPACT_ATOMS: atom_id res chain seq x y z
N MET A 1 13.16 2.64 -42.33
CA MET A 1 13.97 2.85 -41.11
C MET A 1 13.24 3.68 -40.07
N ALA A 2 12.78 4.91 -40.34
CA ALA A 2 12.09 5.74 -39.33
C ALA A 2 10.84 5.06 -38.74
N GLU A 3 9.99 4.47 -39.58
CA GLU A 3 8.75 3.78 -39.14
C GLU A 3 9.03 2.56 -38.25
N GLN A 4 10.07 1.78 -38.58
CA GLN A 4 10.52 0.64 -37.77
C GLN A 4 11.08 1.09 -36.41
N VAL A 5 11.76 2.23 -36.37
CA VAL A 5 12.25 2.83 -35.11
C VAL A 5 11.09 3.32 -34.26
N CYS A 6 10.08 4.00 -34.83
CA CYS A 6 8.90 4.43 -34.10
C CYS A 6 8.15 3.24 -33.48
N ALA A 7 7.92 2.18 -34.27
CA ALA A 7 7.26 0.96 -33.78
C ALA A 7 8.04 0.30 -32.61
N LEU A 8 9.38 0.31 -32.67
CA LEU A 8 10.21 -0.20 -31.59
C LEU A 8 10.12 0.66 -30.33
N VAL A 9 10.11 2.00 -30.46
CA VAL A 9 9.96 2.92 -29.32
C VAL A 9 8.62 2.69 -28.62
N GLU A 10 7.53 2.55 -29.37
CA GLU A 10 6.21 2.26 -28.80
C GLU A 10 6.19 0.91 -28.08
N ALA A 11 6.81 -0.13 -28.66
CA ALA A 11 6.93 -1.43 -28.02
C ALA A 11 7.73 -1.34 -26.71
N LEU A 12 8.83 -0.60 -26.71
CA LEU A 12 9.66 -0.39 -25.53
C LEU A 12 8.91 0.35 -24.42
N GLN A 13 8.13 1.38 -24.76
CA GLN A 13 7.28 2.11 -23.80
C GLN A 13 6.23 1.19 -23.17
N ARG A 14 5.59 0.31 -23.96
CA ARG A 14 4.63 -0.67 -23.42
C ARG A 14 5.31 -1.67 -22.49
N THR A 15 6.51 -2.12 -22.83
CA THR A 15 7.31 -3.00 -21.96
C THR A 15 7.68 -2.28 -20.66
N ASP A 16 8.14 -1.03 -20.72
CA ASP A 16 8.49 -0.24 -19.54
C ASP A 16 7.28 -0.07 -18.60
N THR A 17 6.11 0.30 -19.13
CA THR A 17 4.87 0.37 -18.34
C THR A 17 4.51 -0.97 -17.70
N THR A 18 4.64 -2.08 -18.45
CA THR A 18 4.35 -3.42 -17.93
C THR A 18 5.31 -3.81 -16.80
N VAL A 19 6.59 -3.56 -16.98
CA VAL A 19 7.63 -3.82 -15.97
C VAL A 19 7.44 -2.93 -14.75
N GLY A 20 7.09 -1.66 -14.94
CA GLY A 20 6.70 -0.74 -13.87
C GLY A 20 5.57 -1.32 -13.02
N GLY A 21 4.49 -1.77 -13.65
CA GLY A 21 3.36 -2.40 -12.94
C GLY A 21 3.74 -3.71 -12.23
N LEU A 22 4.64 -4.52 -12.80
CA LEU A 22 5.14 -5.73 -12.14
C LEU A 22 6.02 -5.40 -10.91
N LYS A 23 6.87 -4.37 -11.00
CA LYS A 23 7.67 -3.90 -9.88
C LYS A 23 6.80 -3.39 -8.74
N GLY A 24 5.73 -2.65 -9.05
CA GLY A 24 4.74 -2.19 -8.07
C GLY A 24 4.13 -3.36 -7.29
N ARG A 25 3.50 -4.31 -8.00
CA ARG A 25 2.92 -5.51 -7.37
C ARG A 25 3.93 -6.33 -6.57
N MET A 26 5.17 -6.44 -7.06
CA MET A 26 6.23 -7.14 -6.33
C MET A 26 6.60 -6.41 -5.03
N LEU A 27 6.58 -5.08 -5.02
CA LEU A 27 6.84 -4.28 -3.84
C LEU A 27 5.75 -4.48 -2.79
N GLU A 28 4.48 -4.42 -3.20
CA GLU A 28 3.32 -4.69 -2.33
C GLU A 28 3.43 -6.07 -1.66
N ILE A 29 3.70 -7.12 -2.46
CA ILE A 29 3.90 -8.49 -1.96
C ILE A 29 5.09 -8.53 -0.99
N THR A 30 6.21 -7.91 -1.36
CA THR A 30 7.42 -7.92 -0.55
C THR A 30 7.21 -7.26 0.81
N TYR A 31 6.49 -6.14 0.86
CA TYR A 31 6.18 -5.44 2.12
C TYR A 31 5.22 -6.24 2.99
N ARG A 32 4.25 -6.94 2.38
CA ARG A 32 3.34 -7.84 3.10
C ARG A 32 4.08 -9.04 3.69
N ASP A 33 4.88 -9.73 2.88
CA ASP A 33 5.61 -10.94 3.29
C ASP A 33 6.72 -10.64 4.31
N LYS A 34 7.37 -9.47 4.17
CA LYS A 34 8.47 -9.04 5.04
C LYS A 34 8.06 -7.91 5.97
N ALA A 35 6.78 -7.82 6.35
CA ALA A 35 6.27 -6.74 7.20
C ALA A 35 7.11 -6.56 8.48
N MET A 36 7.55 -7.65 9.11
CA MET A 36 8.41 -7.59 10.30
C MET A 36 9.78 -6.95 10.01
N ALA A 37 10.37 -7.15 8.83
CA ALA A 37 11.66 -6.57 8.48
C ALA A 37 11.55 -5.06 8.26
N TYR A 38 10.45 -4.60 7.65
CA TYR A 38 10.23 -3.17 7.35
C TYR A 38 9.71 -2.38 8.56
N PHE A 39 8.72 -2.93 9.28
CA PHE A 39 8.03 -2.21 10.35
C PHE A 39 8.48 -2.62 11.76
N GLY A 40 9.12 -3.77 11.95
CA GLY A 40 9.65 -4.21 13.24
C GLY A 40 10.67 -3.26 13.89
N PRO A 41 11.50 -2.53 13.11
CA PRO A 41 12.34 -1.46 13.66
C PRO A 41 11.55 -0.29 14.27
N LEU A 42 10.29 -0.08 13.86
CA LEU A 42 9.42 1.01 14.35
C LEU A 42 8.40 0.53 15.38
N LEU A 43 7.91 -0.71 15.24
CA LEU A 43 6.84 -1.28 16.04
C LEU A 43 7.28 -2.56 16.75
N ARG A 44 6.87 -2.71 18.00
CA ARG A 44 6.92 -3.94 18.80
C ARG A 44 5.58 -4.66 18.68
N GLN A 45 5.61 -5.98 18.85
CA GLN A 45 4.41 -6.83 18.80
C GLN A 45 3.62 -6.65 17.49
N LEU A 46 4.35 -6.46 16.38
CA LEU A 46 3.77 -6.20 15.06
C LEU A 46 2.78 -7.29 14.65
N ARG A 47 1.61 -6.87 14.17
CA ARG A 47 0.60 -7.73 13.54
C ARG A 47 0.20 -7.13 12.20
N VAL A 48 0.20 -7.96 11.16
CA VAL A 48 -0.47 -7.65 9.89
C VAL A 48 -1.96 -7.94 10.07
N ILE A 49 -2.82 -7.00 9.71
CA ILE A 49 -4.26 -7.12 9.83
C ILE A 49 -4.86 -7.35 8.45
N PRO A 50 -5.45 -8.53 8.18
CA PRO A 50 -6.16 -8.74 6.93
C PRO A 50 -7.41 -7.88 6.90
N LEU A 51 -7.64 -7.14 5.81
CA LEU A 51 -8.82 -6.27 5.67
C LEU A 51 -10.14 -7.05 5.74
N GLN A 52 -10.12 -8.33 5.34
CA GLN A 52 -11.27 -9.22 5.45
C GLN A 52 -11.73 -9.40 6.90
N ALA A 53 -10.81 -9.32 7.88
CA ALA A 53 -11.19 -9.40 9.29
C ALA A 53 -11.93 -8.15 9.81
N LEU A 54 -11.94 -7.07 9.01
CA LEU A 54 -12.63 -5.81 9.32
C LEU A 54 -13.85 -5.59 8.44
N GLU A 55 -14.15 -6.49 7.51
CA GLU A 55 -15.18 -6.34 6.47
C GLU A 55 -16.52 -5.87 7.03
N GLU A 56 -17.10 -6.61 7.97
CA GLU A 56 -18.39 -6.26 8.61
C GLU A 56 -18.34 -4.89 9.30
N THR A 57 -17.21 -4.55 9.93
CA THR A 57 -17.06 -3.25 10.62
C THR A 57 -16.97 -2.11 9.62
N LEU A 58 -16.21 -2.30 8.54
CA LEU A 58 -16.03 -1.30 7.49
C LEU A 58 -17.33 -1.06 6.72
N GLU A 59 -18.09 -2.10 6.40
CA GLU A 59 -19.39 -1.97 5.70
C GLU A 59 -20.42 -1.15 6.49
N VAL A 60 -20.36 -1.18 7.83
CA VAL A 60 -21.27 -0.40 8.68
C VAL A 60 -20.91 1.09 8.69
N HIS A 61 -19.63 1.44 8.54
CA HIS A 61 -19.13 2.80 8.73
C HIS A 61 -18.77 3.54 7.45
N LEU A 62 -18.58 2.83 6.34
CA LEU A 62 -18.14 3.38 5.06
C LEU A 62 -19.25 3.32 4.02
N SER A 63 -19.26 4.29 3.12
CA SER A 63 -20.03 4.19 1.87
C SER A 63 -19.49 3.05 0.98
N PRO A 64 -20.29 2.54 0.02
CA PRO A 64 -19.81 1.52 -0.93
C PRO A 64 -18.55 1.94 -1.70
N GLU A 65 -18.39 3.23 -2.02
CA GLU A 65 -17.23 3.78 -2.70
C GLU A 65 -16.00 3.80 -1.80
N GLU A 66 -16.13 4.26 -0.55
CA GLU A 66 -15.05 4.27 0.44
C GLU A 66 -14.62 2.86 0.81
N PHE A 67 -15.58 1.95 0.94
CA PHE A 67 -15.33 0.53 1.18
C PHE A 67 -14.49 -0.07 0.04
N LYS A 68 -14.85 0.18 -1.22
CA LYS A 68 -14.04 -0.27 -2.37
C LYS A 68 -12.64 0.35 -2.37
N ASP A 69 -12.50 1.62 -2.01
CA ASP A 69 -11.19 2.29 -1.97
C ASP A 69 -10.30 1.75 -0.85
N ILE A 70 -10.84 1.40 0.32
CA ILE A 70 -10.02 0.84 1.40
C ILE A 70 -9.60 -0.61 1.14
N LEU A 71 -10.41 -1.40 0.42
CA LEU A 71 -10.10 -2.80 0.09
C LEU A 71 -8.83 -2.97 -0.75
N VAL A 72 -8.40 -1.93 -1.46
CA VAL A 72 -7.17 -1.93 -2.27
C VAL A 72 -5.98 -1.30 -1.55
N LEU A 73 -6.06 -1.11 -0.23
CA LEU A 73 -4.92 -0.75 0.61
C LEU A 73 -3.88 -1.90 0.59
N ASP A 74 -2.61 -1.58 0.36
CA ASP A 74 -1.58 -2.61 0.18
C ASP A 74 -1.36 -3.42 1.46
N LEU A 75 -1.35 -2.74 2.61
CA LEU A 75 -1.05 -3.35 3.90
C LEU A 75 -1.61 -2.52 5.06
N LEU A 76 -2.26 -3.20 6.00
CA LEU A 76 -2.62 -2.67 7.31
C LEU A 76 -1.82 -3.40 8.38
N VAL A 77 -1.09 -2.65 9.21
CA VAL A 77 -0.36 -3.21 10.36
C VAL A 77 -0.72 -2.50 11.64
N ARG A 78 -0.62 -3.21 12.76
CA ARG A 78 -0.68 -2.61 14.09
C ARG A 78 0.46 -3.06 14.98
N GLY A 79 0.81 -2.25 15.96
CA GLY A 79 1.79 -2.59 16.97
C GLY A 79 2.09 -1.43 17.92
N GLN A 80 2.91 -1.71 18.92
CA GLN A 80 3.30 -0.73 19.93
C GLN A 80 4.52 0.06 19.44
N PRO A 81 4.50 1.41 19.42
CA PRO A 81 5.68 2.19 19.06
C PRO A 81 6.92 1.78 19.86
N ARG A 82 8.01 1.48 19.15
CA ARG A 82 9.22 0.93 19.77
C ARG A 82 9.97 1.95 20.61
N TYR A 83 10.06 3.18 20.13
CA TYR A 83 10.84 4.27 20.73
C TYR A 83 10.00 5.19 21.62
N HIS A 84 8.68 4.98 21.65
CA HIS A 84 7.70 5.76 22.42
C HIS A 84 6.68 4.83 23.08
N PRO A 85 7.10 3.99 24.06
CA PRO A 85 6.22 2.99 24.68
C PRO A 85 5.04 3.59 25.46
N GLU A 86 5.08 4.89 25.76
CA GLU A 86 3.97 5.66 26.34
C GLU A 86 2.83 5.92 25.35
N VAL A 87 3.11 5.87 24.05
CA VAL A 87 2.10 6.04 23.01
C VAL A 87 1.32 4.73 22.86
N PRO A 88 -0.03 4.77 22.79
CA PRO A 88 -0.85 3.57 22.60
C PRO A 88 -0.50 2.78 21.33
N GLU A 89 -1.11 1.61 21.20
CA GLU A 89 -1.00 0.80 19.97
C GLU A 89 -1.37 1.66 18.75
N MET A 90 -0.47 1.67 17.77
CA MET A 90 -0.67 2.40 16.52
C MET A 90 -1.07 1.44 15.42
N TRP A 91 -1.96 1.92 14.55
CA TRP A 91 -2.35 1.28 13.32
C TRP A 91 -1.79 2.10 12.15
N LEU A 92 -1.16 1.43 11.18
CA LEU A 92 -0.58 2.05 10.01
C LEU A 92 -1.26 1.48 8.76
N ALA A 93 -1.93 2.36 8.01
CA ALA A 93 -2.34 2.11 6.64
C ALA A 93 -1.14 2.42 5.73
N VAL A 94 -0.68 1.43 4.99
CA VAL A 94 0.54 1.52 4.18
C VAL A 94 0.19 1.44 2.70
N GLU A 95 0.68 2.43 1.95
CA GLU A 95 0.78 2.43 0.50
C GLU A 95 2.26 2.27 0.12
N THR A 96 2.53 1.42 -0.87
CA THR A 96 3.87 1.11 -1.35
C THR A 96 3.99 1.51 -2.81
N SER A 97 5.02 2.30 -3.11
CA SER A 97 5.30 2.74 -4.47
C SER A 97 6.80 2.69 -4.73
N ALA A 98 7.18 2.34 -5.96
CA ALA A 98 8.56 2.38 -6.39
C ALA A 98 9.09 3.83 -6.49
N VAL A 99 8.19 4.78 -6.74
CA VAL A 99 8.47 6.22 -6.79
C VAL A 99 7.32 6.92 -6.12
N VAL A 100 7.57 7.49 -4.94
CA VAL A 100 6.52 8.21 -4.20
C VAL A 100 6.20 9.53 -4.89
N ASP A 101 4.96 9.69 -5.32
CA ASP A 101 4.42 10.93 -5.86
C ASP A 101 3.27 11.52 -5.01
N GLN A 102 2.66 12.60 -5.48
CA GLN A 102 1.57 13.27 -4.77
C GLN A 102 0.32 12.39 -4.68
N GLU A 103 0.02 11.60 -5.72
CA GLU A 103 -1.15 10.72 -5.73
C GLU A 103 -0.97 9.62 -4.68
N ASP A 104 0.24 9.08 -4.53
CA ASP A 104 0.57 8.10 -3.50
C ASP A 104 0.30 8.65 -2.08
N LEU A 105 0.71 9.89 -1.82
CA LEU A 105 0.46 10.54 -0.53
C LEU A 105 -1.03 10.79 -0.28
N ASP A 106 -1.77 11.16 -1.31
CA ASP A 106 -3.21 11.44 -1.19
C ASP A 106 -4.01 10.16 -0.99
N ARG A 107 -3.63 9.05 -1.64
CA ARG A 107 -4.19 7.72 -1.35
C ARG A 107 -3.93 7.32 0.10
N ALA A 108 -2.69 7.42 0.56
CA ALA A 108 -2.31 7.05 1.92
C ALA A 108 -3.09 7.87 2.97
N ARG A 109 -3.17 9.19 2.79
CA ARG A 109 -3.92 10.08 3.71
C ARG A 109 -5.40 9.78 3.72
N ARG A 110 -6.02 9.65 2.54
CA ARG A 110 -7.45 9.39 2.41
C ARG A 110 -7.82 8.07 3.08
N ARG A 111 -7.11 6.98 2.76
CA ARG A 111 -7.37 5.64 3.33
C ARG A 111 -7.09 5.56 4.82
N ALA A 112 -6.05 6.25 5.30
CA ALA A 112 -5.81 6.36 6.74
C ALA A 112 -6.95 7.12 7.46
N ALA A 113 -7.60 8.08 6.81
CA ALA A 113 -8.74 8.79 7.39
C ALA A 113 -9.99 7.91 7.49
N LEU A 114 -10.20 6.98 6.55
CA LEU A 114 -11.31 6.02 6.58
C LEU A 114 -11.20 4.98 7.72
N LEU A 115 -10.02 4.85 8.32
CA LEU A 115 -9.71 3.89 9.40
C LEU A 115 -9.64 4.53 10.80
N ARG A 116 -10.06 5.79 10.94
CA ARG A 116 -10.04 6.52 12.21
C ARG A 116 -11.28 6.31 13.07
#